data_AF-A0A2M6YM06-F1
#
_entry.id   AF-A0A2M6YM06-F1
#
_cell.length_a   1.000
_cell.length_b   1.000
_cell.length_c   1.000
_cell.angle_alpha   90.00
_cell.angle_beta   90.00
_cell.angle_gamma   90.00
#
_symmetry.space_group_name_H-M   'P 1'
#
loop_
_entity.id
_entity.type
_entity.pdbx_description
1 polymer ?
#
loop_
_entity_poly.entity_id
_entity_poly.type
_entity_poly.pdbx_seq_one_letter_code
_entity_poly.pdbx_strand_id
1 'polypeptide(L)'
;SGQLVNPVAPTYHTKMDLYRSCDPKYPFVASTYRVCAHWQTGVMTRWQPWLLEAQPQLFVEMSQELAKMRGIKNGEKVIIESARGKLEAVAMVTIRFRPFQIQGTTVHQVGLPWHFGWVHPKD
;
A
#
# COMPACT_ATOMS: atom_id res chain seq x y z
N SER A 1 3.86 11.37 -29.22
CA SER A 1 5.07 10.73 -28.68
C SER A 1 4.66 9.49 -27.93
N GLY A 2 5.22 8.32 -28.25
CA GLY A 2 4.95 7.05 -27.55
C GLY A 2 5.95 6.73 -26.43
N GLN A 3 6.90 7.65 -26.16
CA GLN A 3 7.93 7.48 -25.14
C GLN A 3 7.32 7.71 -23.74
N LEU A 4 7.04 6.63 -23.02
CA LEU A 4 6.47 6.67 -21.65
C LEU A 4 7.54 6.75 -20.54
N VAL A 5 8.80 6.47 -20.88
CA VAL A 5 9.92 6.41 -19.94
C VAL A 5 11.07 7.29 -20.39
N ASN A 6 11.67 7.99 -19.43
CA ASN A 6 12.83 8.84 -19.68
C ASN A 6 14.02 7.99 -20.16
N PRO A 7 14.56 8.22 -21.38
CA PRO A 7 15.64 7.42 -21.94
C PRO A 7 16.98 7.56 -21.20
N VAL A 8 17.15 8.58 -20.37
CA VAL A 8 18.36 8.77 -19.54
C VAL A 8 18.17 8.34 -18.09
N ALA A 9 17.01 7.76 -17.73
CA ALA A 9 16.80 7.23 -16.39
C ALA A 9 17.73 6.02 -16.15
N PRO A 10 18.46 5.96 -15.03
CA PRO A 10 19.30 4.82 -14.72
C PRO A 10 18.43 3.58 -14.53
N THR A 11 18.76 2.52 -15.28
CA THR A 11 18.13 1.20 -15.14
C THR A 11 19.08 0.26 -14.41
N TYR A 12 18.60 -0.32 -13.33
CA TYR A 12 19.31 -1.35 -12.58
C TYR A 12 18.77 -2.73 -13.01
N HIS A 13 19.64 -3.72 -13.16
CA HIS A 13 19.30 -5.08 -13.63
C HIS A 13 19.39 -6.10 -12.50
N THR A 14 18.97 -5.73 -11.30
CA THR A 14 18.96 -6.64 -10.16
C THR A 14 17.67 -7.45 -10.14
N LYS A 15 17.65 -8.53 -9.35
CA LYS A 15 16.42 -9.31 -9.10
C LYS A 15 15.30 -8.49 -8.47
N MET A 16 15.61 -7.35 -7.85
CA MET A 16 14.64 -6.47 -7.19
C MET A 16 13.98 -5.47 -8.16
N ASP A 17 14.58 -5.25 -9.33
CA ASP A 17 14.06 -4.37 -10.39
C ASP A 17 12.93 -5.03 -11.20
N LEU A 18 12.14 -5.89 -10.56
CA LEU A 18 11.02 -6.58 -11.17
C LEU A 18 9.82 -5.62 -11.27
N TYR A 19 9.39 -5.37 -12.50
CA TYR A 19 8.14 -4.68 -12.79
C TYR A 19 7.26 -5.53 -13.71
N ARG A 20 5.95 -5.39 -13.55
CA ARG A 20 4.94 -6.03 -14.39
C ARG A 20 4.05 -4.93 -14.93
N SER A 21 3.80 -4.95 -16.24
CA SER A 21 2.88 -4.01 -16.89
C SER A 21 1.57 -4.73 -17.17
N CYS A 22 0.47 -4.22 -16.61
CA CYS A 22 -0.89 -4.74 -16.83
C CYS A 22 -1.04 -6.25 -16.54
N ASP A 23 -0.31 -6.79 -15.56
CA ASP A 23 -0.46 -8.19 -15.14
C ASP A 23 -1.77 -8.34 -14.34
N PRO A 24 -2.73 -9.19 -14.77
CA PRO A 24 -4.00 -9.38 -14.09
C PRO A 24 -3.89 -9.85 -12.65
N LYS A 25 -2.73 -10.40 -12.23
CA LYS A 25 -2.45 -10.78 -10.84
C LYS A 25 -2.38 -9.58 -9.90
N TYR A 26 -2.01 -8.40 -10.42
CA TYR A 26 -1.85 -7.16 -9.64
C TYR A 26 -2.76 -6.05 -10.19
N PRO A 27 -4.09 -6.18 -10.06
CA PRO A 27 -5.05 -5.32 -10.76
C PRO A 27 -5.30 -3.96 -10.08
N PHE A 28 -4.71 -3.71 -8.91
CA PHE A 28 -4.98 -2.53 -8.09
C PHE A 28 -3.79 -1.58 -8.03
N VAL A 29 -4.07 -0.28 -8.01
CA VAL A 29 -3.04 0.75 -7.83
C VAL A 29 -2.70 0.85 -6.35
N ALA A 30 -1.43 0.71 -5.99
CA ALA A 30 -0.98 0.93 -4.62
C ALA A 30 -0.22 2.26 -4.52
N SER A 31 -0.51 3.03 -3.46
CA SER A 31 0.25 4.25 -3.12
C SER A 31 0.75 4.17 -1.69
N THR A 32 1.92 4.76 -1.45
CA THR A 32 2.44 4.96 -0.09
C THR A 32 2.40 6.41 0.34
N TYR A 33 2.08 6.68 1.60
CA TYR A 33 2.01 8.04 2.16
C TYR A 33 2.33 8.04 3.66
N ARG A 34 2.05 9.17 4.33
CA ARG A 34 2.43 9.41 5.72
C ARG A 34 1.21 9.56 6.63
N VAL A 35 1.41 9.33 7.92
CA VAL A 35 0.47 9.71 8.99
C VAL A 35 1.16 10.63 9.99
N CYS A 36 0.37 11.43 10.71
CA CYS A 36 0.88 12.43 11.65
C CYS A 36 1.78 11.80 12.75
N ALA A 37 1.42 10.62 13.25
CA ALA A 37 2.11 9.98 14.37
C ALA A 37 3.48 9.36 14.03
N HIS A 38 3.87 9.30 12.75
CA HIS A 38 5.10 8.60 12.34
C HIS A 38 6.02 9.40 11.43
N TRP A 39 7.32 9.13 11.57
CA TRP A 39 8.37 9.84 10.83
C TRP A 39 9.15 8.89 9.91
N GLN A 40 9.11 9.15 8.61
CA GLN A 40 9.82 8.40 7.56
C GLN A 40 9.63 6.88 7.69
N THR A 41 10.67 6.08 7.85
CA THR A 41 10.58 4.61 8.04
C THR A 41 10.08 4.20 9.44
N GLY A 42 9.66 5.17 10.24
CA GLY A 42 9.29 5.01 11.65
C GLY A 42 10.45 4.64 12.56
N VAL A 43 11.70 4.74 12.09
CA VAL A 43 12.89 4.35 12.87
C VAL A 43 13.03 5.10 14.19
N MET A 44 12.49 6.32 14.29
CA MET A 44 12.42 7.07 15.55
C MET A 44 11.10 6.79 16.27
N THR A 45 9.98 6.94 15.58
CA THR A 45 8.64 7.02 16.19
C THR A 45 8.08 5.68 16.63
N ARG A 46 8.55 4.55 16.08
CA ARG A 46 8.11 3.21 16.54
C ARG A 46 8.65 2.85 17.92
N TRP A 47 9.67 3.53 18.42
CA TRP A 47 10.22 3.34 19.76
C TRP A 47 9.64 4.33 20.79
N GLN A 48 8.70 5.18 20.39
CA GLN A 48 8.03 6.13 21.26
C GLN A 48 6.65 5.56 21.62
N PRO A 49 6.44 5.05 22.86
CA PRO A 49 5.24 4.30 23.20
C PRO A 49 3.93 5.03 22.89
N TRP A 50 3.84 6.34 23.14
CA TRP A 50 2.63 7.13 22.86
C TRP A 50 2.30 7.25 21.37
N LEU A 51 3.31 7.28 20.51
CA LEU A 51 3.10 7.34 19.06
C LEU A 51 2.72 5.97 18.51
N LEU A 52 3.32 4.92 19.07
CA LEU A 52 3.00 3.54 18.72
C LEU A 52 1.60 3.15 19.23
N GLU A 53 1.18 3.63 20.39
CA GLU A 53 -0.19 3.48 20.89
C GLU A 53 -1.21 4.09 19.92
N ALA A 54 -0.91 5.27 19.37
CA ALA A 54 -1.80 5.94 18.41
C ALA A 54 -1.87 5.24 17.04
N GLN A 55 -0.77 4.63 16.58
CA GLN A 55 -0.67 3.92 15.29
C GLN A 55 0.21 2.67 15.43
N PRO A 56 -0.33 1.55 15.94
CA PRO A 56 0.48 0.40 16.36
C PRO A 56 0.92 -0.53 15.24
N GLN A 57 0.12 -0.62 14.17
CA GLN A 57 0.27 -1.64 13.14
C GLN A 57 0.19 -1.04 11.74
N LEU A 58 0.85 -1.73 10.79
CA LEU A 58 0.70 -1.44 9.38
C LEU A 58 -0.74 -1.69 8.97
N PHE A 59 -1.35 -0.70 8.31
CA PHE A 59 -2.70 -0.80 7.78
C PHE A 59 -2.73 -0.54 6.28
N VAL A 60 -3.80 -0.98 5.63
CA VAL A 60 -4.10 -0.65 4.24
C VAL A 60 -5.46 0.02 4.15
N GLU A 61 -5.50 1.23 3.62
CA GLU A 61 -6.75 1.95 3.36
C GLU A 61 -7.32 1.51 2.02
N MET A 62 -8.63 1.22 2.01
CA MET A 62 -9.35 0.81 0.81
C MET A 62 -10.79 1.33 0.80
N SER A 63 -11.36 1.43 -0.40
CA SER A 63 -12.75 1.86 -0.58
C SER A 63 -13.74 0.77 -0.16
N GLN A 64 -14.98 1.16 0.15
CA GLN A 64 -16.05 0.22 0.48
C GLN A 64 -16.38 -0.71 -0.70
N GLU A 65 -16.28 -0.21 -1.94
CA GLU A 65 -16.51 -0.98 -3.17
C GLU A 65 -15.45 -2.07 -3.35
N LEU A 66 -14.17 -1.72 -3.12
CA LEU A 66 -13.09 -2.71 -3.20
C LEU A 66 -13.21 -3.76 -2.09
N ALA A 67 -13.50 -3.33 -0.86
CA ALA A 67 -13.71 -4.22 0.27
C ALA A 67 -14.89 -5.19 0.00
N LYS A 68 -16.02 -4.68 -0.52
CA LYS A 68 -17.18 -5.50 -0.92
C LYS A 68 -16.83 -6.47 -2.04
N MET A 69 -16.10 -6.03 -3.06
CA MET A 69 -15.65 -6.88 -4.17
C MET A 69 -14.79 -8.06 -3.70
N ARG A 70 -13.95 -7.83 -2.68
CA ARG A 70 -13.04 -8.85 -2.14
C ARG A 70 -13.57 -9.58 -0.90
N GLY A 71 -14.73 -9.20 -0.38
CA GLY A 71 -15.30 -9.77 0.85
C GLY A 71 -14.52 -9.43 2.12
N ILE A 72 -13.74 -8.34 2.13
CA ILE A 72 -12.87 -7.92 3.24
C ILE A 72 -13.67 -7.08 4.23
N LYS A 73 -13.55 -7.39 5.53
CA LYS A 73 -14.15 -6.60 6.61
C LYS A 73 -13.15 -5.57 7.16
N ASN A 74 -13.69 -4.49 7.73
CA ASN A 74 -12.86 -3.52 8.43
C ASN A 74 -12.17 -4.17 9.65
N GLY A 75 -10.88 -3.92 9.82
CA GLY A 75 -10.06 -4.51 10.88
C GLY A 75 -9.52 -5.91 10.58
N GLU A 76 -9.88 -6.50 9.44
CA GLU A 76 -9.38 -7.81 9.03
C GLU A 76 -7.92 -7.75 8.58
N LYS A 77 -7.13 -8.77 8.91
CA LYS A 77 -5.76 -8.89 8.39
C LYS A 77 -5.79 -9.35 6.93
N VAL A 78 -5.11 -8.62 6.07
CA VAL A 78 -5.06 -8.88 4.64
C VAL A 78 -3.63 -8.91 4.13
N ILE A 79 -3.41 -9.69 3.07
CA ILE A 79 -2.11 -9.77 2.39
C ILE A 79 -2.12 -8.81 1.19
N ILE A 80 -1.14 -7.92 1.13
CA ILE A 80 -0.86 -7.08 -0.02
C ILE A 80 0.34 -7.66 -0.74
N GLU A 81 0.16 -8.00 -2.02
CA GLU A 81 1.20 -8.58 -2.85
C GLU A 81 1.44 -7.74 -4.11
N SER A 82 2.70 -7.62 -4.49
CA SER A 82 3.17 -7.12 -5.77
C SER A 82 4.17 -8.08 -6.36
N ALA A 83 4.60 -7.84 -7.59
CA ALA A 83 5.65 -8.62 -8.23
C ALA A 83 6.96 -8.69 -7.39
N ARG A 84 7.21 -7.68 -6.54
CA ARG A 84 8.44 -7.58 -5.72
C ARG A 84 8.33 -8.26 -4.35
N GLY A 85 7.15 -8.68 -3.93
CA GLY A 85 6.95 -9.31 -2.63
C GLY A 85 5.57 -9.05 -2.03
N LYS A 86 5.39 -9.50 -0.78
CA LYS A 86 4.14 -9.44 -0.04
C LYS A 86 4.34 -9.01 1.41
N LEU A 87 3.29 -8.45 2.01
CA LEU A 87 3.23 -8.11 3.43
C LEU A 87 1.80 -8.30 3.97
N GLU A 88 1.67 -8.41 5.29
CA GLU A 88 0.39 -8.42 6.01
C GLU A 88 0.10 -7.02 6.56
N ALA A 89 -1.15 -6.56 6.48
CA ALA A 89 -1.61 -5.31 7.06
C ALA A 89 -3.07 -5.42 7.53
N VAL A 90 -3.46 -4.55 8.45
CA VAL A 90 -4.85 -4.42 8.91
C VAL A 90 -5.66 -3.62 7.90
N ALA A 91 -6.79 -4.15 7.43
CA ALA A 91 -7.67 -3.47 6.50
C ALA A 91 -8.41 -2.31 7.17
N MET A 92 -8.26 -1.10 6.63
CA MET A 92 -9.02 0.08 6.99
C MET A 92 -9.99 0.43 5.86
N VAL A 93 -11.22 -0.07 5.98
CA VAL A 93 -12.28 0.19 4.99
C VAL A 93 -12.89 1.56 5.27
N THR A 94 -12.80 2.46 4.31
CA THR A 94 -13.18 3.87 4.51
C THR A 94 -13.86 4.48 3.29
N ILE A 95 -14.68 5.51 3.53
CA ILE A 95 -15.32 6.33 2.49
C ILE A 95 -14.36 7.36 1.87
N ARG A 96 -13.18 7.56 2.47
CA ARG A 96 -12.16 8.52 2.00
C ARG A 96 -11.50 8.08 0.69
N PHE A 97 -11.43 6.76 0.46
CA PHE A 97 -10.97 6.19 -0.81
C PHE A 97 -12.19 5.93 -1.68
N ARG A 98 -12.11 6.33 -2.95
CA ARG A 98 -13.13 6.03 -3.96
C ARG A 98 -12.48 5.47 -5.23
N PRO A 99 -13.16 4.55 -5.93
CA PRO A 99 -12.69 4.07 -7.23
C PRO A 99 -12.67 5.21 -8.25
N PHE A 100 -11.70 5.17 -9.16
CA PHE A 100 -11.61 6.08 -10.29
C PHE A 100 -12.32 5.51 -11.51
N GLN A 101 -12.95 6.37 -12.30
CA GLN A 101 -13.46 6.01 -13.62
C GLN A 101 -12.49 6.52 -14.68
N ILE A 102 -11.78 5.60 -15.35
CA ILE A 102 -10.74 5.93 -16.32
C ILE A 102 -11.05 5.18 -17.61
N GLN A 103 -11.40 5.92 -18.68
CA GLN A 103 -11.72 5.35 -20.00
C GLN A 103 -12.74 4.20 -19.94
N GLY A 104 -13.80 4.35 -19.12
CA GLY A 104 -14.84 3.33 -18.96
C GLY A 104 -14.46 2.15 -18.06
N THR A 105 -13.25 2.15 -17.47
CA THR A 105 -12.81 1.13 -16.53
C THR A 105 -12.83 1.68 -15.10
N THR A 106 -13.38 0.89 -14.18
CA THR A 106 -13.28 1.18 -12.73
C THR A 106 -11.89 0.76 -12.23
N VAL A 107 -11.10 1.73 -11.78
CA VAL A 107 -9.76 1.50 -11.22
C VAL A 107 -9.80 1.70 -9.71
N HIS A 108 -9.41 0.66 -8.97
CA HIS A 108 -9.32 0.73 -7.51
C HIS A 108 -7.90 1.07 -7.06
N GLN A 109 -7.83 1.91 -6.03
CA GLN A 109 -6.59 2.27 -5.35
C GLN A 109 -6.61 1.76 -3.90
N VAL A 110 -5.45 1.30 -3.43
CA VAL A 110 -5.16 1.03 -2.02
C VAL A 110 -4.03 1.91 -1.53
N GLY A 111 -4.08 2.22 -0.23
CA GLY A 111 -3.15 3.13 0.42
C GLY A 111 -2.43 2.50 1.60
N LEU A 112 -1.11 2.68 1.71
CA LEU A 112 -0.34 2.15 2.84
C LEU A 112 0.64 3.20 3.41
N PRO A 113 0.79 3.31 4.74
CA PRO A 113 1.90 4.06 5.32
C PRO A 113 3.22 3.29 5.16
N TRP A 114 4.32 3.99 4.89
CA TRP A 114 5.66 3.38 4.76
C TRP A 114 6.50 3.52 6.06
N HIS A 115 5.82 3.53 7.20
CA HIS A 115 6.41 3.82 8.52
C HIS A 115 6.81 2.58 9.32
N PHE A 116 6.59 1.39 8.79
CA PHE A 116 6.73 0.15 9.52
C PHE A 116 7.93 -0.66 9.04
N GLY A 117 8.37 -1.58 9.90
CA GLY A 117 9.45 -2.52 9.61
C GLY A 117 9.20 -3.84 10.32
N TRP A 118 10.18 -4.74 10.29
CA TRP A 118 10.09 -6.07 10.88
C TRP A 118 9.97 -6.09 12.42
N VAL A 119 10.32 -4.98 13.08
CA VAL A 119 10.08 -4.79 14.53
C VAL A 119 8.74 -4.09 14.71
N HIS A 120 7.75 -4.82 15.20
CA HIS A 120 6.43 -4.33 15.57
C HIS A 120 5.94 -5.00 16.87
N PRO A 121 4.98 -4.39 17.60
CA PRO A 121 4.33 -5.05 18.73
C PRO A 121 3.74 -6.40 18.32
N LYS A 122 3.84 -7.39 19.21
CA LYS A 122 3.13 -8.66 19.05
C LYS A 122 1.64 -8.42 19.30
N ASP A 123 0.80 -9.17 18.58
CA ASP A 123 -0.65 -9.22 18.83
C ASP A 123 -0.95 -9.72 20.24
#